data_AF-A0A7E6EM30-F1
#
_entry.id   AF-A0A7E6EM30-F1
#
_cell.length_a   1.000
_cell.length_b   1.000
_cell.length_c   1.000
_cell.angle_alpha   90.00
_cell.angle_beta   90.00
_cell.angle_gamma   90.00
#
_symmetry.space_group_name_H-M   'P 1'
#
loop_
_entity.id
_entity.type
_entity.pdbx_description
1 polymer ?
#
loop_
_entity_poly.entity_id
_entity_poly.type
_entity_poly.pdbx_seq_one_letter_code
_entity_poly.pdbx_strand_id
1 'polypeptide(L)'
;MTVVSTNDNNEISFYRYRQWIKTYALTMRAGSKIYNSFLNIGSPSTWKVDKCNGTFCPNFFRHPFLDFWEHLPIDEVKVVIYKNEIASVTMIFDGRNTTLKTWFSQKNLKSSPWDDLASATNLYFSMT
;
A
#
# COMPACT_ATOMS: atom_id res chain seq x y z
N MET A 1 -0.22 28.99 -15.42
CA MET A 1 0.75 28.69 -14.33
C MET A 1 1.43 27.39 -14.68
N THR A 2 2.72 27.48 -14.95
CA THR A 2 3.60 26.38 -15.36
C THR A 2 3.87 25.46 -14.18
N VAL A 3 3.59 24.16 -14.35
CA VAL A 3 3.93 23.13 -13.36
C VAL A 3 5.42 22.83 -13.50
N VAL A 4 6.22 23.29 -12.53
CA VAL A 4 7.62 22.90 -12.41
C VAL A 4 7.64 21.62 -11.57
N SER A 5 7.99 20.49 -12.19
CA SER A 5 8.32 19.27 -11.46
C SER A 5 9.73 19.39 -10.92
N THR A 6 9.87 19.76 -9.65
CA THR A 6 11.14 19.59 -8.93
C THR A 6 11.28 18.14 -8.49
N ASN A 7 12.29 17.47 -9.04
CA ASN A 7 12.82 16.21 -8.53
C ASN A 7 13.46 16.47 -7.16
N ASP A 8 12.71 16.31 -6.08
CA ASP A 8 13.27 16.35 -4.73
C ASP A 8 13.75 14.96 -4.32
N ASN A 9 15.00 14.68 -4.67
CA ASN A 9 15.70 13.43 -4.38
C ASN A 9 16.18 13.29 -2.93
N ASN A 10 15.77 14.14 -1.97
CA ASN A 10 16.24 13.98 -0.58
C ASN A 10 15.46 14.68 0.55
N GLU A 11 14.19 15.07 0.39
CA GLU A 11 13.46 15.71 1.49
C GLU A 11 12.53 14.77 2.26
N ILE A 12 12.89 14.54 3.53
CA ILE A 12 11.98 14.12 4.59
C ILE A 12 11.09 15.33 4.95
N SER A 13 10.11 15.66 4.12
CA SER A 13 9.13 16.72 4.41
C SER A 13 7.81 16.11 4.90
N PHE A 14 7.74 15.92 6.22
CA PHE A 14 6.51 15.59 6.95
C PHE A 14 5.68 16.86 7.17
N TYR A 15 4.70 17.09 6.31
CA TYR A 15 3.37 17.67 6.58
C TYR A 15 2.69 17.87 5.23
N ARG A 16 1.64 17.10 4.93
CA ARG A 16 0.83 17.31 3.72
C ARG A 16 -0.66 17.24 4.04
N TYR A 17 -1.25 18.40 4.28
CA TYR A 17 -2.69 18.59 4.32
C TYR A 17 -3.29 18.11 2.98
N ARG A 18 -4.21 17.13 3.03
CA ARG A 18 -4.91 16.50 1.89
C ARG A 18 -4.07 15.61 0.95
N GLN A 19 -2.84 15.25 1.27
CA GLN A 19 -2.06 14.34 0.42
C GLN A 19 -1.87 12.98 1.10
N TRP A 20 -1.95 11.95 0.28
CA TRP A 20 -1.73 10.58 0.70
C TRP A 20 -0.25 10.34 0.97
N ILE A 21 0.08 9.70 2.10
CA ILE A 21 1.45 9.27 2.40
C ILE A 21 1.64 7.89 1.80
N LYS A 22 2.60 7.75 0.88
CA LYS A 22 3.01 6.44 0.36
C LYS A 22 3.72 5.70 1.49
N THR A 23 3.16 4.57 1.94
CA THR A 23 3.76 3.74 3.00
C THR A 23 4.28 2.41 2.48
N TYR A 24 3.79 1.95 1.33
CA TYR A 24 4.17 0.66 0.76
C TYR A 24 4.04 0.68 -0.77
N ALA A 25 4.99 0.09 -1.47
CA ALA A 25 4.90 -0.19 -2.90
C ALA A 25 5.70 -1.45 -3.25
N LEU A 26 5.22 -2.22 -4.22
CA LEU A 26 5.94 -3.35 -4.79
C LEU A 26 5.46 -3.64 -6.21
N THR A 27 6.26 -4.39 -6.94
CA THR A 27 5.83 -5.08 -8.15
C THR A 27 5.66 -6.56 -7.82
N MET A 28 4.48 -7.12 -8.09
CA MET A 28 4.21 -8.54 -7.81
C MET A 28 5.10 -9.44 -8.67
N ARG A 29 5.74 -10.43 -8.03
CA ARG A 29 6.50 -11.49 -8.68
C ARG A 29 6.32 -12.82 -7.96
N ALA A 30 6.52 -13.91 -8.69
CA ALA A 30 6.50 -15.26 -8.15
C ALA A 30 7.61 -15.43 -7.09
N GLY A 31 7.25 -15.99 -5.92
CA GLY A 31 8.18 -16.29 -4.84
C GLY A 31 8.47 -15.15 -3.86
N SER A 32 7.94 -13.95 -4.08
CA SER A 32 8.03 -12.83 -3.13
C SER A 32 7.15 -13.06 -1.91
N LYS A 33 7.71 -12.94 -0.69
CA LYS A 33 6.97 -13.08 0.57
C LYS A 33 6.34 -11.73 0.97
N ILE A 34 5.35 -11.29 0.20
CA ILE A 34 4.70 -9.98 0.34
C ILE A 34 4.09 -9.79 1.73
N TYR A 35 3.44 -10.84 2.26
CA TYR A 35 2.86 -10.82 3.60
C TYR A 35 3.93 -10.49 4.66
N ASN A 36 5.06 -11.21 4.60
CA ASN A 36 6.17 -11.02 5.53
C ASN A 36 6.78 -9.63 5.40
N SER A 37 7.01 -9.13 4.18
CA SER A 37 7.55 -7.78 4.01
C SER A 37 6.59 -6.70 4.48
N PHE A 38 5.29 -6.84 4.25
CA PHE A 38 4.30 -5.87 4.71
C PHE A 38 4.27 -5.81 6.25
N LEU A 39 4.21 -6.98 6.89
CA LEU A 39 4.15 -7.12 8.35
C LEU A 39 5.50 -7.10 9.08
N ASN A 40 6.61 -6.88 8.37
CA ASN A 40 7.96 -6.89 8.93
C ASN A 40 8.37 -8.22 9.62
N ILE A 41 7.98 -9.35 9.05
CA ILE A 41 8.27 -10.68 9.60
C ILE A 41 9.57 -11.24 8.99
N GLY A 42 10.62 -11.36 9.82
CA GLY A 42 11.94 -11.80 9.37
C GLY A 42 12.78 -10.65 8.80
N SER A 43 13.89 -10.98 8.12
CA SER A 43 14.79 -9.95 7.57
C SER A 43 14.43 -9.58 6.12
N PRO A 44 14.73 -8.35 5.68
CA PRO A 44 14.50 -7.91 4.30
C PRO A 44 15.03 -8.87 3.22
N SER A 45 16.21 -9.44 3.45
CA SER A 45 16.85 -10.42 2.56
C SER A 45 16.04 -11.71 2.35
N THR A 46 15.18 -12.07 3.31
CA THR A 46 14.34 -13.29 3.24
C THR A 46 13.03 -13.07 2.49
N TRP A 47 12.61 -11.82 2.30
CA TRP A 47 11.33 -11.50 1.66
C TRP A 47 11.36 -11.66 0.14
N LYS A 48 12.55 -11.51 -0.47
CA LYS A 48 12.77 -11.61 -1.92
C LYS A 48 11.94 -10.61 -2.75
N VAL A 49 11.52 -9.49 -2.15
CA VAL A 49 10.65 -8.47 -2.77
C VAL A 49 11.39 -7.47 -3.67
N ASP A 50 12.71 -7.40 -3.52
CA ASP A 50 13.63 -6.47 -4.18
C ASP A 50 14.56 -7.18 -5.19
N LYS A 51 14.41 -8.50 -5.39
CA LYS A 51 15.27 -9.27 -6.29
C LYS A 51 15.03 -8.91 -7.76
N CYS A 52 16.08 -8.39 -8.40
CA CYS A 52 16.12 -8.17 -9.84
C CYS A 52 16.09 -9.49 -10.63
N ASN A 53 15.48 -9.47 -11.81
CA ASN A 53 15.55 -10.56 -12.79
C ASN A 53 15.97 -9.95 -14.13
N GLY A 54 17.19 -10.25 -14.56
CA GLY A 54 17.83 -9.55 -15.67
C GLY A 54 17.88 -8.04 -15.40
N THR A 55 17.39 -7.25 -16.35
CA THR A 55 17.37 -5.79 -16.27
C THR A 55 16.21 -5.22 -15.46
N PHE A 56 15.23 -6.04 -15.06
CA PHE A 56 14.07 -5.57 -14.29
C PHE A 56 14.27 -5.80 -12.79
N CYS A 57 14.33 -4.70 -12.05
CA CYS A 57 14.31 -4.68 -10.59
C CYS A 57 12.92 -4.23 -10.09
N PRO A 58 12.27 -4.98 -9.20
CA PRO A 58 11.02 -4.54 -8.58
C PRO A 58 11.21 -3.23 -7.82
N ASN A 59 10.24 -2.32 -7.93
CA ASN A 59 10.22 -1.11 -7.13
C ASN A 59 9.60 -1.43 -5.75
N PHE A 60 10.43 -1.96 -4.85
CA PHE A 60 10.03 -2.21 -3.47
C PHE A 60 10.27 -0.97 -2.60
N PHE A 61 9.24 -0.58 -1.86
CA PHE A 61 9.30 0.49 -0.88
C PHE A 61 8.46 0.10 0.32
N ARG A 62 9.02 0.28 1.52
CA ARG A 62 8.33 0.06 2.79
C ARG A 62 8.71 1.16 3.77
N HIS A 63 7.71 1.89 4.25
CA HIS A 63 7.90 2.95 5.23
C HIS A 63 7.73 2.41 6.66
N PRO A 64 8.53 2.86 7.66
CA PRO A 64 8.39 2.46 9.06
C PRO A 64 7.02 2.74 9.69
N PHE A 65 6.20 3.60 9.08
CA PHE A 65 4.82 3.87 9.54
C PHE A 65 3.96 2.62 9.62
N LEU A 66 4.22 1.60 8.80
CA LEU A 66 3.53 0.33 8.93
C LEU A 66 3.78 -0.33 10.29
N ASP A 67 4.97 -0.15 10.88
CA ASP A 67 5.33 -0.72 12.19
C ASP A 67 4.70 0.05 13.36
N PHE A 68 4.33 1.31 13.15
CA PHE A 68 3.71 2.16 14.17
C PHE A 68 2.21 2.39 13.92
N TRP A 69 1.59 1.60 13.05
CA TRP A 69 0.21 1.78 12.57
C TRP A 69 -0.79 2.15 13.67
N GLU A 70 -0.79 1.41 14.78
CA GLU A 70 -1.73 1.58 15.90
C GLU A 70 -1.57 2.91 16.65
N HIS A 71 -0.44 3.58 16.48
CA HIS A 71 -0.15 4.88 17.11
C HIS A 71 -0.39 6.06 16.16
N LEU A 72 -0.78 5.79 14.90
CA LEU A 72 -0.99 6.82 13.90
C LEU A 72 -2.49 7.21 13.84
N PRO A 73 -2.82 8.51 13.74
CA PRO A 73 -4.18 8.97 13.49
C PRO A 73 -4.53 8.78 12.01
N ILE A 74 -4.88 7.54 11.62
CA ILE A 74 -5.18 7.18 10.23
C ILE A 74 -6.69 7.33 9.98
N ASP A 75 -7.06 8.28 9.11
CA ASP A 75 -8.44 8.46 8.67
C ASP A 75 -8.83 7.47 7.56
N GLU A 76 -7.97 7.34 6.55
CA GLU A 76 -8.24 6.53 5.37
C GLU A 76 -6.98 5.81 4.88
N VAL A 77 -7.20 4.65 4.27
CA VAL A 77 -6.16 3.86 3.63
C VAL A 77 -6.50 3.69 2.17
N LYS A 78 -5.54 3.97 1.28
CA LYS A 78 -5.75 3.86 -0.16
C LYS A 78 -4.84 2.80 -0.77
N VAL A 79 -5.44 1.93 -1.57
CA VAL A 79 -4.74 0.93 -2.38
C VAL A 79 -4.87 1.31 -3.83
N VAL A 80 -3.74 1.35 -4.54
CA VAL A 80 -3.71 1.59 -5.98
C VAL A 80 -2.95 0.46 -6.66
N ILE A 81 -3.59 -0.19 -7.62
CA ILE A 81 -2.97 -1.24 -8.45
C ILE A 81 -2.74 -0.64 -9.83
N TYR A 82 -1.50 -0.72 -10.29
CA TYR A 82 -1.08 -0.22 -11.59
C TYR A 82 -0.92 -1.37 -12.58
N LYS A 83 -1.36 -1.17 -13.81
CA LYS A 83 -1.07 -2.04 -14.96
C LYS A 83 -0.44 -1.16 -16.03
N ASN A 84 0.77 -1.50 -16.47
CA ASN A 84 1.52 -0.71 -17.45
C ASN A 84 1.58 0.79 -17.05
N GLU A 85 1.90 1.07 -15.78
CA GLU A 85 2.00 2.42 -15.22
C GLU A 85 0.68 3.21 -15.11
N ILE A 86 -0.45 2.62 -15.53
CA ILE A 86 -1.78 3.22 -15.44
C ILE A 86 -2.49 2.67 -14.19
N ALA A 87 -2.96 3.58 -13.32
CA ALA A 87 -3.76 3.24 -12.16
C ALA A 87 -5.07 2.56 -12.60
N SER A 88 -5.12 1.24 -12.45
CA SER A 88 -6.23 0.41 -12.96
C SER A 88 -7.26 0.10 -11.89
N VAL A 89 -6.84 0.06 -10.62
CA VAL A 89 -7.73 -0.16 -9.48
C VAL A 89 -7.36 0.85 -8.41
N THR A 90 -8.35 1.57 -7.88
CA THR A 90 -8.18 2.42 -6.70
C THR A 90 -9.27 2.06 -5.70
N MET A 91 -8.86 1.64 -4.50
CA MET A 91 -9.76 1.36 -3.39
C MET A 91 -9.41 2.24 -2.21
N ILE A 92 -10.43 2.72 -1.51
CA ILE A 92 -10.30 3.54 -0.31
C ILE A 92 -11.02 2.82 0.83
N PHE A 93 -10.34 2.69 1.96
CA PHE A 93 -10.83 2.07 3.18
C PHE A 93 -10.85 3.07 4.32
N ASP A 94 -11.78 2.92 5.25
CA ASP A 94 -11.76 3.57 6.56
C ASP A 94 -10.61 3.00 7.39
N GLY A 95 -9.66 3.86 7.74
CA GLY A 95 -8.47 3.48 8.50
C GLY A 95 -8.67 3.58 10.02
N ARG A 96 -9.76 4.22 10.47
CA ARG A 96 -9.96 4.54 11.88
C ARG A 96 -10.22 3.29 12.71
N ASN A 97 -9.57 3.20 13.86
CA ASN A 97 -9.70 2.04 14.78
C ASN A 97 -9.39 0.69 14.10
N THR A 98 -8.45 0.69 13.16
CA THR A 98 -7.98 -0.52 12.47
C THR A 98 -6.55 -0.87 12.85
N THR A 99 -6.17 -2.13 12.62
CA THR A 99 -4.79 -2.59 12.72
C THR A 99 -4.23 -2.77 11.32
N LEU A 100 -2.90 -2.94 11.22
CA LEU A 100 -2.22 -3.28 9.96
C LEU A 100 -2.82 -4.53 9.27
N LYS A 101 -3.48 -5.42 10.02
CA LYS A 101 -4.10 -6.65 9.54
C LYS A 101 -5.62 -6.57 9.31
N THR A 102 -6.28 -5.47 9.66
CA THR A 102 -7.76 -5.40 9.63
C THR A 102 -8.33 -4.26 8.81
N TRP A 103 -7.52 -3.26 8.42
CA TRP A 103 -7.99 -2.10 7.65
C TRP A 103 -8.63 -2.47 6.30
N PHE A 104 -8.13 -3.52 5.64
CA PHE A 104 -8.57 -3.96 4.31
C PHE A 104 -9.84 -4.85 4.33
N SER A 105 -10.55 -4.91 5.46
CA SER A 105 -11.80 -5.66 5.56
C SER A 105 -12.94 -4.99 4.76
N GLN A 106 -13.88 -5.78 4.26
CA GLN A 106 -15.02 -5.28 3.48
C GLN A 106 -15.83 -4.21 4.21
N LYS A 107 -16.05 -4.36 5.52
CA LYS A 107 -16.78 -3.38 6.35
C LYS A 107 -16.12 -1.99 6.37
N ASN A 108 -14.84 -1.90 6.05
CA ASN A 108 -14.10 -0.65 6.00
C ASN A 108 -14.01 -0.11 4.56
N LEU A 109 -14.45 -0.84 3.54
CA LEU A 109 -14.38 -0.39 2.14
C LEU A 109 -15.33 0.80 1.93
N LYS A 110 -14.76 1.98 1.66
CA LYS A 110 -15.52 3.22 1.37
C LYS A 110 -15.76 3.42 -0.12
N SER A 111 -14.79 3.05 -0.95
CA SER A 111 -14.85 3.22 -2.39
C SER A 111 -14.02 2.15 -3.08
N SER A 112 -14.54 1.65 -4.21
CA SER A 112 -13.90 0.69 -5.09
C SER A 112 -14.39 0.96 -6.52
N PRO A 113 -13.67 0.52 -7.57
CA PRO A 113 -14.16 0.65 -8.94
C PRO A 113 -15.29 -0.35 -9.29
N TRP A 114 -15.63 -1.24 -8.35
CA TRP A 114 -16.70 -2.22 -8.47
C TRP A 114 -17.85 -1.89 -7.54
N ASP A 115 -19.07 -1.99 -8.06
CA ASP A 115 -20.31 -1.63 -7.33
C ASP A 115 -20.85 -2.78 -6.46
N ASP A 116 -20.46 -4.03 -6.76
CA ASP A 116 -20.91 -5.24 -6.09
C ASP A 116 -20.06 -5.58 -4.85
N LEU A 117 -18.85 -5.06 -4.77
CA LEU A 117 -17.88 -5.38 -3.72
C LEU A 117 -18.30 -4.95 -2.32
N ALA A 118 -19.07 -3.87 -2.20
CA ALA A 118 -19.62 -3.42 -0.91
C ALA A 118 -20.79 -4.30 -0.44
N SER A 119 -21.56 -4.88 -1.36
CA SER A 119 -22.79 -5.63 -1.08
C SER A 119 -22.61 -7.15 -1.15
N ALA A 120 -21.48 -7.63 -1.65
CA ALA A 120 -21.19 -9.05 -1.77
C ALA A 120 -21.11 -9.75 -0.40
N THR A 121 -21.91 -10.79 -0.20
CA THR A 121 -21.84 -11.62 1.00
C THR A 121 -20.66 -12.59 0.89
N ASN A 122 -19.75 -12.59 1.87
CA ASN A 122 -18.60 -13.51 2.00
C ASN A 122 -17.31 -13.15 1.23
N LEU A 123 -16.94 -11.88 1.12
CA LEU A 123 -15.59 -11.53 0.66
C LEU A 123 -14.57 -11.72 1.80
N TYR A 124 -13.84 -12.84 1.75
CA TYR A 124 -12.70 -13.09 2.64
C TYR A 124 -11.49 -12.29 2.18
N PHE A 125 -11.48 -11.00 2.50
CA PHE A 125 -10.26 -10.23 2.53
C PHE A 125 -9.46 -10.66 3.75
N SER A 126 -8.57 -11.64 3.61
CA SER A 126 -7.68 -12.07 4.69
C SER A 126 -6.23 -12.09 4.25
N MET A 127 -5.36 -11.61 5.12
CA MET A 127 -3.93 -11.85 5.04
C MET A 127 -3.59 -13.01 5.99
N THR A 128 -4.04 -14.21 5.63
CA THR A 128 -3.59 -15.46 6.27
C THR A 128 -2.33 -15.97 5.61
#